data_AF-H1PYH4-F1
#
_entry.id   AF-H1PYH4-F1
#
_cell.length_a   1.000
_cell.length_b   1.000
_cell.length_c   1.000
_cell.angle_alpha   90.00
_cell.angle_beta   90.00
_cell.angle_gamma   90.00
#
_symmetry.space_group_name_H-M   'P 1'
#
loop_
_entity.id
_entity.type
_entity.pdbx_description
1 polymer ?
#
loop_
_entity_poly.entity_id
_entity_poly.type
_entity_poly.pdbx_seq_one_letter_code
_entity_poly.pdbx_strand_id
1 'polypeptide(L)'
;MKKIVEEKLIISMMKVHNLLKESFINKRKASFKVEVPAFKYSELLYTNEIKLAFDCLKWNYKELLRYLKRENYSPSLKIVLLYDNEKSFPIAMSMTLSEFLKSDLFVGKEIIKIKFLNSN
;
A
#
# COMPACT_ATOMS: atom_id res chain seq x y z
N MET A 1 -7.29 14.01 16.93
CA MET A 1 -6.12 13.15 17.21
C MET A 1 -6.07 11.91 16.31
N LYS A 2 -7.14 11.10 16.22
CA LYS A 2 -7.21 9.86 15.42
C LYS A 2 -6.77 9.99 13.95
N LYS A 3 -7.28 11.02 13.27
CA LYS A 3 -7.01 11.31 11.85
C LYS A 3 -5.51 11.43 11.51
N ILE A 4 -4.74 12.09 12.39
CA ILE A 4 -3.30 12.37 12.17
C ILE A 4 -2.45 11.10 12.22
N VAL A 5 -2.81 10.14 13.09
CA VAL A 5 -2.06 8.88 13.23
C VAL A 5 -2.26 8.01 12.00
N GLU A 6 -3.50 7.91 11.53
CA GLU A 6 -3.88 7.14 10.35
C GLU A 6 -3.23 7.70 9.07
N GLU A 7 -3.26 9.03 8.89
CA GLU A 7 -2.57 9.71 7.79
C GLU A 7 -1.08 9.40 7.78
N LYS A 8 -0.42 9.50 8.95
CA LYS A 8 1.01 9.16 9.07
C LYS A 8 1.27 7.69 8.72
N LEU A 9 0.38 6.78 9.12
CA LEU A 9 0.51 5.36 8.81
C LEU A 9 0.36 5.09 7.30
N ILE A 10 -0.63 5.71 6.65
CA ILE A 10 -0.82 5.63 5.19
C ILE A 10 0.40 6.18 4.45
N ILE A 11 0.94 7.33 4.88
CA ILE A 11 2.17 7.91 4.31
C ILE A 11 3.34 6.92 4.41
N SER A 12 3.53 6.28 5.57
CA SER A 12 4.56 5.27 5.75
C SER A 12 4.36 4.06 4.83
N MET A 13 3.12 3.59 4.67
CA MET A 13 2.80 2.50 3.73
C MET A 13 3.08 2.87 2.27
N MET A 14 2.75 4.09 1.84
CA MET A 14 3.08 4.59 0.51
C MET A 14 4.59 4.69 0.28
N LYS A 15 5.36 5.11 1.30
CA LYS A 15 6.83 5.08 1.24
C LYS A 15 7.37 3.67 1.02
N VAL A 16 6.85 2.68 1.76
CA VAL A 16 7.22 1.27 1.58
C VAL A 16 6.88 0.78 0.17
N HIS A 17 5.70 1.13 -0.36
CA HIS A 17 5.29 0.81 -1.73
C HIS A 17 6.27 1.35 -2.78
N ASN A 18 6.68 2.61 -2.64
CA ASN A 18 7.63 3.22 -3.58
C ASN A 18 9.02 2.58 -3.48
N LEU A 19 9.50 2.26 -2.27
CA LEU A 19 10.75 1.51 -2.10
C LEU A 19 10.69 0.11 -2.72
N LEU A 20 9.52 -0.55 -2.68
CA LEU A 20 9.30 -1.82 -3.39
C LEU A 20 9.41 -1.62 -4.90
N LYS A 21 8.74 -0.61 -5.48
CA LYS A 21 8.84 -0.29 -6.91
C LYS A 21 10.29 -0.09 -7.34
N GLU A 22 11.03 0.74 -6.62
CA GLU A 22 12.45 0.98 -6.89
C GLU A 22 13.26 -0.32 -6.82
N SER A 23 12.93 -1.20 -5.88
CA SER A 23 13.63 -2.48 -5.70
C SER A 23 13.34 -3.45 -6.85
N PHE A 24 12.12 -3.47 -7.37
CA PHE A 24 11.78 -4.22 -8.58
C PHE A 24 12.49 -3.66 -9.82
N ILE A 25 12.48 -2.34 -10.01
CA ILE A 25 13.16 -1.67 -11.14
C ILE A 25 14.66 -1.99 -11.13
N ASN A 26 15.30 -1.84 -9.98
CA ASN A 26 16.74 -2.03 -9.84
C ASN A 26 17.14 -3.50 -9.58
N LYS A 27 16.17 -4.41 -9.54
CA LYS A 27 16.35 -5.83 -9.21
C LYS A 27 17.27 -6.04 -7.99
N ARG A 28 16.96 -5.36 -6.89
CA ARG A 28 17.72 -5.44 -5.62
C ARG A 28 16.80 -5.67 -4.42
N LYS A 29 17.38 -6.06 -3.28
CA LYS A 29 16.63 -6.13 -2.03
C LYS A 29 16.20 -4.73 -1.58
N ALA A 30 14.95 -4.62 -1.13
CA ALA A 30 14.45 -3.40 -0.52
C ALA A 30 15.07 -3.15 0.86
N SER A 31 15.45 -1.90 1.13
CA SER A 31 15.86 -1.42 2.45
C SER A 31 14.74 -0.52 2.99
N PHE A 32 13.90 -1.05 3.87
CA PHE A 32 12.78 -0.31 4.46
C PHE A 32 13.23 0.51 5.67
N LYS A 33 13.90 1.63 5.43
CA LYS A 33 14.11 2.64 6.47
C LYS A 33 12.91 3.59 6.49
N VAL A 34 11.80 3.11 7.02
CA VAL A 34 10.55 3.87 7.12
C VAL A 34 10.13 3.94 8.58
N GLU A 35 9.98 5.16 9.09
CA GLU A 35 9.41 5.39 10.42
C GLU A 35 7.93 5.05 10.40
N VAL A 36 7.49 4.25 11.39
CA VAL A 36 6.09 3.88 11.57
C VAL A 36 5.63 4.48 12.90
N PRO A 37 4.57 5.32 12.91
CA PRO A 37 4.08 5.87 14.17
C PRO A 37 3.59 4.75 15.08
N ALA A 38 3.80 4.90 16.40
CA ALA A 38 3.10 4.06 17.36
C ALA A 38 1.61 4.40 17.36
N PHE A 39 0.75 3.38 17.44
CA PHE A 39 -0.70 3.56 17.44
C PHE A 39 -1.40 2.41 18.20
N LYS A 40 -2.63 2.66 18.65
CA LYS A 40 -3.59 1.66 19.14
C LYS A 40 -4.67 1.44 18.09
N TYR A 41 -5.20 0.22 17.98
CA TYR A 41 -6.27 -0.09 17.02
C TYR A 41 -7.51 0.79 17.18
N SER A 42 -7.86 1.20 18.40
CA SER A 42 -8.97 2.11 18.69
C SER A 42 -8.82 3.53 18.10
N GLU A 43 -7.63 3.88 17.61
CA GLU A 43 -7.31 5.16 16.99
C GLU A 43 -7.51 5.14 15.46
N LEU A 44 -7.73 3.97 14.87
CA LEU A 44 -7.89 3.79 13.42
C LEU A 44 -9.38 3.77 13.05
N LEU A 45 -9.74 4.52 12.01
CA LEU A 45 -11.08 4.55 11.44
C LEU A 45 -11.21 3.53 10.31
N TYR A 46 -10.18 3.42 9.46
CA TYR A 46 -10.13 2.54 8.29
C TYR A 46 -9.27 1.30 8.56
N THR A 47 -9.59 0.58 9.63
CA THR A 47 -8.77 -0.56 10.10
C THR A 47 -8.66 -1.66 9.04
N ASN A 48 -9.72 -1.91 8.28
CA ASN A 48 -9.74 -2.98 7.26
C ASN A 48 -8.85 -2.62 6.07
N GLU A 49 -8.90 -1.38 5.62
CA GLU A 49 -8.09 -0.81 4.54
C GLU A 49 -6.61 -0.88 4.89
N ILE A 50 -6.25 -0.44 6.11
CA ILE A 50 -4.89 -0.44 6.63
C ILE A 50 -4.35 -1.86 6.75
N LYS A 51 -5.15 -2.78 7.30
CA LYS A 51 -4.78 -4.20 7.40
C LYS A 51 -4.54 -4.80 6.02
N LEU A 52 -5.44 -4.55 5.07
CA LEU A 52 -5.33 -5.08 3.71
C LEU A 52 -4.12 -4.50 2.97
N ALA A 53 -3.84 -3.22 3.13
CA ALA A 53 -2.65 -2.58 2.57
C ALA A 53 -1.36 -3.18 3.11
N PHE A 54 -1.31 -3.45 4.41
CA PHE A 54 -0.17 -4.13 5.03
C PHE A 54 0.03 -5.54 4.45
N ASP A 55 -1.05 -6.29 4.27
CA ASP A 55 -1.00 -7.62 3.66
C ASP A 55 -0.53 -7.58 2.19
N CYS A 56 -0.97 -6.58 1.42
CA CYS A 56 -0.47 -6.33 0.06
C CYS A 56 1.04 -6.03 0.04
N LEU A 57 1.52 -5.14 0.92
CA LEU A 57 2.95 -4.81 1.01
C LEU A 57 3.80 -6.03 1.39
N LYS A 58 3.34 -6.82 2.37
CA LYS A 58 4.00 -8.06 2.79
C LYS A 58 4.04 -9.09 1.66
N TRP A 59 2.95 -9.21 0.90
CA TRP A 59 2.89 -10.07 -0.29
C TRP A 59 3.91 -9.62 -1.34
N ASN A 60 3.90 -8.34 -1.71
CA ASN A 60 4.78 -7.79 -2.73
C ASN A 60 6.26 -7.91 -2.36
N TYR A 61 6.60 -7.78 -1.07
CA TYR A 61 7.96 -8.04 -0.63
C TYR A 61 8.37 -9.51 -0.80
N LYS A 62 7.47 -10.47 -0.51
CA LYS A 62 7.75 -11.89 -0.77
C LYS A 62 7.95 -12.16 -2.27
N GLU A 63 7.15 -11.53 -3.11
CA GLU A 63 7.28 -11.61 -4.57
C GLU A 63 8.60 -11.01 -5.06
N LEU A 64 9.05 -9.89 -4.48
CA LEU A 64 10.38 -9.33 -4.73
C LEU A 64 11.46 -10.37 -4.41
N LEU A 65 11.41 -11.01 -3.24
CA LEU A 65 12.41 -12.02 -2.86
C LEU A 65 12.43 -13.22 -3.83
N ARG A 66 11.29 -13.59 -4.43
CA ARG A 66 11.22 -14.62 -5.47
C ARG A 66 11.80 -14.11 -6.80
N TYR A 67 11.44 -12.91 -7.19
CA TYR A 67 11.91 -12.23 -8.40
C TYR A 67 13.43 -12.06 -8.43
N LEU A 68 14.05 -11.82 -7.27
CA LEU A 68 15.51 -11.72 -7.15
C LEU A 68 16.24 -13.07 -7.30
N LYS A 69 15.58 -14.19 -6.98
CA LYS A 69 16.21 -15.52 -6.93
C LYS A 69 16.03 -16.34 -8.20
N ARG A 70 14.98 -16.06 -8.97
CA ARG A 70 14.55 -16.91 -10.09
C ARG A 70 14.74 -16.16 -11.40
N GLU A 71 15.39 -16.81 -12.35
CA GLU A 71 15.44 -16.34 -13.74
C GLU A 71 14.06 -16.52 -14.38
N ASN A 72 13.65 -15.56 -15.22
CA ASN A 72 12.36 -15.55 -15.94
C ASN A 72 11.10 -15.60 -15.06
N TYR A 73 11.19 -15.20 -13.79
CA TYR A 73 10.02 -15.09 -12.91
C TYR A 73 9.21 -13.81 -13.19
N SER A 74 7.90 -13.96 -13.37
CA SER A 74 6.96 -12.84 -13.45
C SER A 74 6.18 -12.73 -12.13
N PRO A 75 6.40 -11.69 -11.31
CA PRO A 75 5.71 -11.54 -10.04
C PRO A 75 4.24 -11.15 -10.23
N SER A 76 3.36 -11.68 -9.39
CA SER A 76 1.97 -11.24 -9.29
C SER A 76 1.83 -10.34 -8.07
N LEU A 77 1.69 -9.03 -8.30
CA LEU A 77 1.74 -8.00 -7.27
C LEU A 77 0.34 -7.55 -6.91
N LYS A 78 0.19 -6.96 -5.73
CA LYS A 78 -1.11 -6.56 -5.20
C LYS A 78 -1.13 -5.11 -4.75
N ILE A 79 -2.27 -4.47 -4.97
CA ILE A 79 -2.59 -3.16 -4.42
C ILE A 79 -4.00 -3.20 -3.83
N VAL A 80 -4.39 -2.16 -3.11
CA VAL A 80 -5.74 -2.04 -2.54
C VAL A 80 -6.63 -1.26 -3.49
N LEU A 81 -7.71 -1.87 -3.94
CA LEU A 81 -8.79 -1.20 -4.65
C LEU A 81 -9.85 -0.73 -3.65
N LEU A 82 -10.15 0.56 -3.70
CA LEU A 82 -11.19 1.22 -2.94
C LEU A 82 -12.36 1.53 -3.87
N TYR A 83 -13.56 1.07 -3.53
CA TYR A 83 -14.75 1.29 -4.33
C TYR A 83 -15.44 2.62 -4.03
N ASP A 84 -16.15 3.13 -5.02
CA ASP A 84 -16.89 4.38 -4.91
C ASP A 84 -18.16 4.30 -4.06
N ASN A 85 -18.58 3.13 -3.61
CA ASN A 85 -19.83 2.95 -2.87
C ASN A 85 -19.56 2.86 -1.36
N GLU A 86 -20.30 3.61 -0.53
CA GLU A 86 -20.14 3.66 0.94
C GLU A 86 -20.36 2.31 1.64
N LYS A 87 -20.99 1.35 0.97
CA LYS A 87 -21.18 -0.02 1.48
C LYS A 87 -20.13 -1.02 0.96
N SER A 88 -19.19 -0.58 0.14
CA SER A 88 -18.21 -1.47 -0.46
C SER A 88 -16.96 -1.62 0.40
N PHE A 89 -16.47 -2.85 0.50
CA PHE A 89 -15.27 -3.18 1.25
C PHE A 89 -14.01 -3.02 0.38
N PRO A 90 -12.85 -2.64 0.96
CA PRO A 90 -11.59 -2.63 0.24
C PRO A 90 -11.22 -4.04 -0.21
N ILE A 91 -10.66 -4.18 -1.41
CA ILE A 91 -10.21 -5.49 -1.92
C ILE A 91 -8.76 -5.44 -2.40
N ALA A 92 -8.07 -6.57 -2.31
CA ALA A 92 -6.72 -6.70 -2.87
C ALA A 92 -6.83 -7.03 -4.36
N MET A 93 -6.42 -6.09 -5.20
CA MET A 93 -6.38 -6.27 -6.66
C MET A 93 -5.00 -6.78 -7.07
N SER A 94 -4.98 -7.84 -7.87
CA SER A 94 -3.73 -8.40 -8.40
C SER A 94 -3.37 -7.72 -9.72
N MET A 95 -2.09 -7.47 -9.94
CA MET A 95 -1.56 -6.77 -11.10
C MET A 95 -0.23 -7.38 -11.54
N THR A 96 0.12 -7.16 -12.80
CA THR A 96 1.46 -7.45 -13.34
C THR A 96 2.51 -6.48 -12.80
N LEU A 97 3.80 -6.80 -13.00
CA LEU A 97 4.87 -5.87 -12.66
C LEU A 97 4.72 -4.52 -13.37
N SER A 98 4.40 -4.50 -14.67
CA SER A 98 4.28 -3.26 -15.46
C SER A 98 3.19 -2.34 -14.92
N GLU A 99 2.03 -2.91 -14.58
CA GLU A 99 0.91 -2.18 -13.98
C GLU A 99 1.27 -1.68 -12.58
N PHE A 100 1.87 -2.55 -11.75
CA PHE A 100 2.28 -2.21 -10.40
C PHE A 100 3.22 -1.01 -10.38
N LEU A 101 4.20 -0.94 -11.28
CA LEU A 101 5.14 0.19 -11.35
C LEU A 101 4.42 1.53 -11.63
N LYS A 102 3.28 1.50 -12.30
CA LYS A 102 2.46 2.67 -12.64
C LYS A 102 1.36 2.97 -11.61
N SER A 103 1.05 2.06 -10.70
CA SER A 103 -0.07 2.19 -9.76
C SER A 103 0.33 2.70 -8.38
N ASP A 104 -0.55 3.42 -7.69
CA ASP A 104 -0.40 3.69 -6.26
C ASP A 104 -0.80 2.46 -5.42
N LEU A 105 -0.44 2.48 -4.12
CA LEU A 105 -0.82 1.39 -3.20
C LEU A 105 -2.33 1.29 -3.02
N PHE A 106 -3.02 2.43 -3.08
CA PHE A 106 -4.47 2.53 -3.04
C PHE A 106 -4.94 3.11 -4.37
N VAL A 107 -5.85 2.41 -5.07
CA VAL A 107 -6.43 2.82 -6.34
C VAL A 107 -7.96 2.86 -6.20
N GLY A 108 -8.62 3.79 -6.87
CA GLY A 108 -10.06 4.03 -6.72
C GLY A 108 -10.38 5.17 -5.74
N LYS A 109 -11.68 5.54 -5.70
CA LYS A 109 -12.28 6.80 -5.20
C LYS A 109 -11.31 7.87 -4.69
N GLU A 110 -10.56 8.51 -5.61
CA GLU A 110 -9.80 9.75 -5.36
C GLU A 110 -9.12 9.80 -3.96
N ILE A 111 -8.26 8.79 -3.66
CA ILE A 111 -7.33 8.67 -2.51
C ILE A 111 -7.96 9.12 -1.16
N ILE A 112 -8.93 8.38 -0.60
CA ILE A 112 -9.53 8.65 0.74
C ILE A 112 -9.79 10.15 0.95
N LYS A 113 -10.36 10.90 0.00
CA LYS A 113 -10.64 12.35 0.15
C LYS A 113 -9.61 13.10 1.02
N ILE A 114 -8.71 13.82 0.37
CA ILE A 114 -8.30 15.15 0.83
C ILE A 114 -9.58 16.07 0.83
N LYS A 115 -10.66 15.67 1.53
CA LYS A 115 -11.59 16.56 2.26
C LYS A 115 -10.96 16.98 3.58
N PHE A 116 -9.64 17.14 3.55
CA PHE A 116 -8.94 18.30 4.10
C PHE A 116 -9.33 19.63 3.46
N LEU A 117 -10.41 19.72 2.68
CA LEU A 117 -10.89 20.98 2.15
C LEU A 117 -12.01 21.65 2.96
N ASN A 118 -12.86 20.97 3.75
CA ASN A 118 -14.05 21.64 4.34
C ASN A 118 -14.68 20.94 5.58
N SER A 119 -13.94 20.64 6.64
CA SER A 119 -14.58 20.27 7.93
C SER A 119 -13.76 20.70 9.15
N ASN A 120 -13.40 21.99 9.14
CA ASN A 120 -13.41 22.98 10.23
C ASN A 120 -12.40 24.08 9.91
#